data_AF-X8E096-F1
#
_entry.id   AF-X8E096-F1
#
_cell.length_a   1.000
_cell.length_b   1.000
_cell.length_c   1.000
_cell.angle_alpha   90.00
_cell.angle_beta   90.00
_cell.angle_gamma   90.00
#
_symmetry.space_group_name_H-M   'P 1'
#
loop_
_entity.id
_entity.type
_entity.pdbx_description
1 polymer ?
#
loop_
_entity_poly.entity_id
_entity_poly.type
_entity_poly.pdbx_seq_one_letter_code
_entity_poly.pdbx_strand_id
1 'polypeptide(L)'
;MSDTIDPPVGTTTEPDSMLRLKPNAVGLIGVLFMAVATAAPITAMVGNVPMAVGFGNGAYAPAGYLVATIVLTLFAIGYAAMSRHIVATGAFYGYISHGLGRIVGLGSGFLITLAYMVFEASLVGIFSFFANDLFHTFLQVDVPWVVFAVAMLATNAVLTYFDLNLAARVLGVFLVTEILMLSLLALSVLFAGGGPQGWSWGR
;
A
#
# COMPACT_ATOMS: atom_id res chain seq x y z
N MET A 1 -35.77 17.97 -61.43
CA MET A 1 -34.49 17.35 -61.00
C MET A 1 -33.83 18.35 -60.05
N SER A 2 -34.00 18.14 -58.75
CA SER A 2 -33.34 18.92 -57.70
C SER A 2 -32.43 17.94 -56.99
N ASP A 3 -31.15 17.99 -57.31
CA ASP A 3 -30.13 17.15 -56.69
C ASP A 3 -29.99 17.55 -55.22
N THR A 4 -30.53 16.72 -54.34
CA THR A 4 -30.19 16.71 -52.92
C THR A 4 -28.76 16.18 -52.79
N ILE A 5 -27.82 17.07 -52.49
CA ILE A 5 -26.46 16.71 -52.10
C ILE A 5 -26.53 16.10 -50.70
N ASP A 6 -26.46 14.78 -50.61
CA ASP A 6 -26.22 14.09 -49.36
C ASP A 6 -24.80 14.42 -48.85
N PRO A 7 -24.61 14.75 -47.56
CA PRO A 7 -23.28 14.89 -47.00
C PRO A 7 -22.58 13.53 -46.99
N PRO A 8 -21.24 13.48 -47.15
CA PRO A 8 -20.51 12.24 -47.10
C PRO A 8 -20.71 11.61 -45.72
N VAL A 9 -21.15 10.35 -45.71
CA VAL A 9 -21.15 9.49 -44.51
C VAL A 9 -19.70 9.38 -44.05
N GLY A 10 -19.32 10.26 -43.13
CA GLY A 10 -18.08 10.16 -42.38
C GLY A 10 -18.15 8.86 -41.61
N THR A 11 -17.30 7.93 -42.01
CA THR A 11 -16.95 6.72 -41.26
C THR A 11 -16.91 7.06 -39.78
N THR A 12 -17.79 6.44 -39.00
CA THR A 12 -17.68 6.39 -37.55
C THR A 12 -16.30 5.82 -37.24
N THR A 13 -15.34 6.69 -36.94
CA THR A 13 -14.14 6.30 -36.22
C THR A 13 -14.65 5.65 -34.95
N GLU A 14 -14.59 4.31 -34.88
CA GLU A 14 -14.82 3.58 -33.64
C GLU A 14 -14.06 4.33 -32.55
N PRO A 15 -14.72 4.76 -31.47
CA PRO A 15 -14.01 5.39 -30.39
C PRO A 15 -13.00 4.35 -29.90
N ASP A 16 -11.75 4.66 -30.22
CA ASP A 16 -10.51 4.24 -29.62
C ASP A 16 -10.74 3.14 -28.59
N SER A 17 -10.28 1.92 -28.92
CA SER A 17 -10.26 0.76 -28.03
C SER A 17 -9.62 1.16 -26.71
N MET A 18 -10.43 1.74 -25.82
CA MET A 18 -10.02 2.19 -24.51
C MET A 18 -9.39 0.95 -23.89
N LEU A 19 -8.10 1.02 -23.57
CA LEU A 19 -7.32 -0.04 -22.94
C LEU A 19 -8.16 -0.72 -21.85
N ARG A 20 -8.91 -1.75 -22.25
CA ARG A 20 -9.75 -2.51 -21.33
C ARG A 20 -8.80 -3.54 -20.77
N LEU A 21 -8.40 -3.31 -19.51
CA LEU A 21 -7.65 -4.27 -18.71
C LEU A 21 -8.29 -5.64 -18.88
N LYS A 22 -7.47 -6.63 -19.22
CA LYS A 22 -7.93 -7.98 -19.54
C LYS A 22 -8.78 -8.50 -18.36
N PRO A 23 -10.05 -8.88 -18.57
CA PRO A 23 -10.88 -9.33 -17.47
C PRO A 23 -10.25 -10.54 -16.78
N ASN A 24 -10.25 -10.54 -15.44
CA ASN A 24 -9.61 -11.56 -14.60
C ASN A 24 -8.10 -11.74 -14.78
N ALA A 25 -7.35 -10.72 -15.23
CA ALA A 25 -5.89 -10.82 -15.38
C ALA A 25 -5.15 -11.21 -14.08
N VAL A 26 -5.71 -10.88 -12.90
CA VAL A 26 -5.04 -11.00 -11.60
C VAL A 26 -5.67 -12.07 -10.68
N GLY A 27 -6.95 -12.43 -10.88
CA GLY A 27 -7.69 -13.38 -10.03
C GLY A 27 -7.83 -12.95 -8.56
N LEU A 28 -8.59 -13.69 -7.76
CA LEU A 28 -8.81 -13.35 -6.34
C LEU A 28 -7.51 -13.41 -5.53
N ILE A 29 -6.73 -14.49 -5.72
CA ILE A 29 -5.46 -14.68 -5.00
C ILE A 29 -4.47 -13.58 -5.34
N GLY A 30 -4.35 -13.18 -6.62
CA GLY A 30 -3.46 -12.09 -7.00
C GLY A 30 -3.89 -10.76 -6.40
N VAL A 31 -5.20 -10.47 -6.31
CA VAL A 31 -5.70 -9.24 -5.67
C VAL A 31 -5.41 -9.24 -4.17
N LEU A 32 -5.65 -10.35 -3.47
CA LEU A 32 -5.32 -10.49 -2.04
C LEU A 32 -3.82 -10.31 -1.82
N PHE A 33 -3.02 -10.95 -2.66
CA PHE A 33 -1.57 -10.87 -2.58
C PHE A 33 -1.06 -9.45 -2.83
N MET A 34 -1.59 -8.76 -3.84
CA MET A 34 -1.27 -7.35 -4.10
C MET A 34 -1.68 -6.47 -2.91
N ALA A 35 -2.86 -6.68 -2.32
CA ALA A 35 -3.32 -5.91 -1.17
C ALA A 35 -2.38 -6.08 0.04
N VAL A 36 -1.97 -7.31 0.35
CA VAL A 36 -1.05 -7.60 1.46
C VAL A 36 0.36 -7.07 1.14
N ALA A 37 0.83 -7.19 -0.11
CA ALA A 37 2.10 -6.61 -0.55
C ALA A 37 2.15 -5.09 -0.35
N THR A 38 1.07 -4.39 -0.74
CA THR A 38 0.97 -2.94 -0.58
C THR A 38 0.87 -2.49 0.88
N ALA A 39 0.50 -3.38 1.81
CA ALA A 39 0.47 -3.07 3.23
C ALA A 39 1.87 -3.07 3.88
N ALA A 40 2.89 -3.62 3.20
CA ALA A 40 4.27 -3.76 3.68
C ALA A 40 4.35 -4.22 5.16
N PRO A 41 3.95 -5.47 5.46
CA PRO A 41 3.69 -5.91 6.83
C PRO A 41 4.86 -5.73 7.80
N ILE A 42 6.11 -6.04 7.37
CA ILE A 42 7.27 -5.85 8.25
C ILE A 42 7.49 -4.37 8.52
N THR A 43 7.43 -3.55 7.48
CA THR A 43 7.64 -2.10 7.61
C THR A 43 6.61 -1.48 8.56
N ALA A 44 5.34 -1.86 8.43
CA ALA A 44 4.26 -1.41 9.30
C ALA A 44 4.49 -1.84 10.77
N MET A 45 4.95 -3.07 11.00
CA MET A 45 5.25 -3.58 12.34
C MET A 45 6.46 -2.88 12.97
N VAL A 46 7.55 -2.73 12.22
CA VAL A 46 8.77 -2.08 12.70
C VAL A 46 8.54 -0.60 12.99
N GLY A 47 7.72 0.09 12.21
CA GLY A 47 7.38 1.49 12.45
C GLY A 47 6.45 1.70 13.65
N ASN A 48 5.40 0.87 13.78
CA ASN A 48 4.33 1.13 14.74
C ASN A 48 4.47 0.39 16.07
N VAL A 49 4.97 -0.86 16.08
CA VAL A 49 5.00 -1.69 17.30
C VAL A 49 5.95 -1.12 18.37
N PRO A 50 7.21 -0.73 18.06
CA PRO A 50 8.10 -0.16 19.07
C PRO A 50 7.55 1.13 19.67
N MET A 51 6.89 1.96 18.87
CA MET A 51 6.25 3.18 19.37
C MET A 51 5.04 2.89 20.26
N ALA A 52 4.17 1.97 19.84
CA ALA A 52 2.97 1.61 20.60
C ALA A 52 3.30 0.94 21.94
N VAL A 53 4.33 0.09 21.98
CA VAL A 53 4.76 -0.62 23.20
C VAL A 53 5.71 0.23 24.05
N GLY A 54 6.64 0.97 23.43
CA GLY A 54 7.66 1.74 24.15
C GLY A 54 7.17 3.08 24.70
N PHE A 55 6.32 3.78 23.95
CA PHE A 55 5.88 5.14 24.29
C PHE A 55 4.35 5.30 24.39
N GLY A 56 3.59 4.28 23.99
CA GLY A 56 2.13 4.30 23.95
C GLY A 56 1.49 3.46 25.05
N ASN A 57 0.61 2.55 24.62
CA ASN A 57 -0.23 1.72 25.49
C ASN A 57 0.52 0.54 26.15
N GLY A 58 1.82 0.38 25.89
CA GLY A 58 2.63 -0.66 26.53
C GLY A 58 2.08 -2.07 26.27
N ALA A 59 1.86 -2.81 27.35
CA ALA A 59 1.25 -4.15 27.30
C ALA A 59 -0.16 -4.16 26.68
N TYR A 60 -0.87 -3.02 26.65
CA TYR A 60 -2.20 -2.90 26.05
C TYR A 60 -2.16 -2.52 24.55
N ALA A 61 -0.98 -2.43 23.93
CA ALA A 61 -0.84 -2.19 22.49
C ALA A 61 -1.69 -3.15 21.60
N PRO A 62 -1.81 -4.46 21.90
CA PRO A 62 -2.65 -5.37 21.12
C PRO A 62 -4.14 -4.96 21.08
N ALA A 63 -4.67 -4.35 22.13
CA ALA A 63 -6.05 -3.87 22.16
C ALA A 63 -6.28 -2.75 21.11
N GLY A 64 -5.28 -1.88 20.91
CA GLY A 64 -5.32 -0.86 19.85
C GLY A 64 -5.38 -1.47 18.46
N TYR A 65 -4.58 -2.50 18.20
CA TYR A 65 -4.62 -3.24 16.93
C TYR A 65 -5.95 -3.96 16.70
N LEU A 66 -6.58 -4.50 17.76
CA LEU A 66 -7.92 -5.09 17.65
C LEU A 66 -8.97 -4.06 17.25
N VAL A 67 -8.97 -2.88 17.88
CA VAL A 67 -9.90 -1.79 17.53
C VAL A 67 -9.67 -1.35 16.08
N ALA A 68 -8.42 -1.13 15.68
CA ALA A 68 -8.08 -0.79 14.30
C ALA A 68 -8.57 -1.86 13.30
N THR A 69 -8.39 -3.14 13.63
CA THR A 69 -8.84 -4.27 12.80
C THR A 69 -10.36 -4.25 12.62
N ILE A 70 -11.13 -4.01 13.69
CA ILE A 70 -12.60 -3.93 13.61
C ILE A 70 -13.03 -2.78 12.69
N VAL A 71 -12.47 -1.58 12.90
CA VAL A 71 -12.80 -0.40 12.09
C VAL A 71 -12.45 -0.62 10.62
N LEU A 72 -11.26 -1.14 10.33
CA LEU A 72 -10.81 -1.42 8.97
C LEU A 72 -11.62 -2.55 8.32
N THR A 73 -12.08 -3.55 9.08
CA THR A 73 -12.94 -4.63 8.57
C THR A 73 -14.30 -4.09 8.16
N LEU A 74 -14.93 -3.27 9.01
CA LEU A 74 -16.20 -2.60 8.68
C LEU A 74 -16.06 -1.73 7.42
N PHE A 75 -14.96 -0.99 7.33
CA PHE A 75 -14.64 -0.21 6.14
C PHE A 75 -14.46 -1.08 4.89
N ALA A 76 -13.71 -2.18 4.99
CA ALA A 76 -13.47 -3.11 3.88
C ALA A 76 -14.77 -3.73 3.37
N ILE A 77 -15.71 -4.09 4.26
CA ILE A 77 -17.03 -4.59 3.87
C ILE A 77 -17.81 -3.54 3.06
N GLY A 78 -17.85 -2.29 3.55
CA GLY A 78 -18.50 -1.20 2.83
C GLY A 78 -17.86 -0.92 1.47
N TYR A 79 -16.52 -0.90 1.43
CA TYR A 79 -15.75 -0.73 0.20
C TYR A 79 -16.01 -1.85 -0.82
N ALA A 80 -16.02 -3.11 -0.37
CA ALA A 80 -16.32 -4.27 -1.21
C ALA A 80 -17.76 -4.25 -1.75
N ALA A 81 -18.72 -3.75 -0.96
CA ALA A 81 -20.10 -3.59 -1.42
C ALA A 81 -20.20 -2.51 -2.52
N MET A 82 -19.51 -1.38 -2.37
CA MET A 82 -19.49 -0.30 -3.36
C MET A 82 -18.77 -0.71 -4.65
N SER A 83 -17.64 -1.41 -4.55
CA SER A 83 -16.83 -1.82 -5.71
C SER A 83 -17.53 -2.80 -6.66
N ARG A 84 -18.55 -3.52 -6.17
CA ARG A 84 -19.41 -4.38 -7.00
C ARG A 84 -20.35 -3.60 -7.92
N HIS A 85 -20.68 -2.35 -7.57
CA HIS A 85 -21.68 -1.54 -8.27
C HIS A 85 -21.04 -0.43 -9.10
N ILE A 86 -19.88 0.08 -8.67
CA ILE A 86 -19.21 1.22 -9.31
C ILE A 86 -17.82 0.78 -9.79
N VAL A 87 -17.62 0.84 -11.11
CA VAL A 87 -16.30 0.66 -11.75
C VAL A 87 -15.80 2.05 -12.13
N ALA A 88 -15.03 2.68 -11.24
CA ALA A 88 -14.51 4.03 -11.46
C ALA A 88 -12.98 4.04 -11.47
N THR A 89 -12.41 4.75 -12.45
CA THR A 89 -10.98 5.06 -12.52
C THR A 89 -10.62 5.95 -11.33
N GLY A 90 -9.76 5.48 -10.43
CA GLY A 90 -9.36 6.21 -9.21
C GLY A 90 -10.07 5.79 -7.91
N ALA A 91 -10.79 4.66 -7.90
CA ALA A 91 -11.42 4.01 -6.74
C ALA A 91 -12.16 4.98 -5.79
N PHE A 92 -11.47 5.50 -4.76
CA PHE A 92 -12.03 6.41 -3.77
C PHE A 92 -12.58 7.72 -4.31
N TYR A 93 -11.86 8.41 -5.21
CA TYR A 93 -12.37 9.63 -5.84
C TYR A 93 -13.70 9.34 -6.57
N GLY A 94 -13.75 8.23 -7.31
CA GLY A 94 -14.92 7.82 -8.07
C GLY A 94 -16.11 7.48 -7.19
N TYR A 95 -15.89 6.76 -6.09
CA TYR A 95 -16.94 6.38 -5.14
C TYR A 95 -17.49 7.59 -4.39
N ILE A 96 -16.61 8.48 -3.90
CA ILE A 96 -17.03 9.68 -3.17
C ILE A 96 -17.75 10.66 -4.11
N SER A 97 -17.26 10.82 -5.35
CA SER A 97 -17.91 11.69 -6.34
C SER A 97 -19.30 11.19 -6.71
N HIS A 98 -19.51 9.88 -6.81
CA HIS A 98 -20.83 9.28 -7.07
C HIS A 98 -21.78 9.43 -5.89
N GLY A 99 -21.30 9.26 -4.65
CA GLY A 99 -22.16 9.29 -3.46
C GLY A 99 -22.46 10.71 -2.95
N LEU A 100 -21.46 11.58 -2.88
CA LEU A 100 -21.53 12.90 -2.22
C LEU A 100 -21.39 14.07 -3.21
N GLY A 101 -21.21 13.79 -4.49
CA GLY A 101 -21.09 14.80 -5.54
C GLY A 101 -19.65 15.24 -5.83
N ARG A 102 -19.49 15.94 -6.96
CA ARG A 102 -18.18 16.25 -7.57
C ARG A 102 -17.26 17.11 -6.71
N ILE A 103 -17.81 18.04 -5.92
CA ILE A 103 -17.01 18.98 -5.09
C ILE A 103 -16.32 18.22 -3.95
N VAL A 104 -17.07 17.41 -3.21
CA VAL A 104 -16.53 16.57 -2.13
C VAL A 104 -15.58 15.51 -2.69
N GLY A 105 -15.93 14.93 -3.84
CA GLY A 105 -15.05 14.03 -4.59
C GLY A 105 -13.70 14.67 -4.93
N LEU A 106 -13.69 15.88 -5.49
CA LEU A 106 -12.44 16.57 -5.82
C LEU A 106 -11.58 16.81 -4.57
N GLY A 107 -12.21 17.23 -3.46
CA GLY A 107 -11.54 17.38 -2.17
C GLY A 107 -10.89 16.09 -1.68
N SER A 108 -11.57 14.95 -1.80
CA SER A 108 -11.00 13.66 -1.41
C SER A 108 -9.84 13.24 -2.31
N GLY A 109 -9.89 13.52 -3.61
CA GLY A 109 -8.78 13.26 -4.53
C GLY A 109 -7.49 14.01 -4.15
N PHE A 110 -7.61 15.31 -3.83
CA PHE A 110 -6.48 16.10 -3.33
C PHE A 110 -5.97 15.58 -1.98
N LEU A 111 -6.87 15.25 -1.06
CA LEU A 111 -6.51 14.72 0.25
C LEU A 111 -5.75 13.40 0.14
N ILE A 112 -6.22 12.48 -0.71
CA ILE A 112 -5.55 11.21 -0.99
C ILE A 112 -4.16 11.46 -1.58
N THR A 113 -4.05 12.35 -2.57
CA THR A 113 -2.76 12.69 -3.18
C THR A 113 -1.77 13.21 -2.15
N LEU A 114 -2.21 14.14 -1.28
CA LEU A 114 -1.39 14.68 -0.20
C LEU A 114 -0.98 13.58 0.79
N ALA A 115 -1.92 12.70 1.18
CA ALA A 115 -1.64 11.59 2.07
C ALA A 115 -0.57 10.66 1.48
N TYR A 116 -0.64 10.34 0.19
CA TYR A 116 0.40 9.56 -0.49
C TYR A 116 1.75 10.29 -0.51
N MET A 117 1.79 11.59 -0.77
CA MET A 117 3.07 12.35 -0.74
C MET A 117 3.75 12.29 0.63
N VAL A 118 2.98 12.45 1.71
CA VAL A 118 3.51 12.37 3.09
C VAL A 118 3.91 10.92 3.44
N PHE A 119 3.11 9.94 2.99
CA PHE A 119 3.38 8.52 3.21
C PHE A 119 4.68 8.08 2.53
N GLU A 120 4.90 8.45 1.27
CA GLU A 120 6.13 8.16 0.54
C GLU A 120 7.36 8.80 1.21
N ALA A 121 7.27 10.06 1.64
CA ALA A 121 8.35 10.72 2.37
C ALA A 121 8.70 9.98 3.68
N SER A 122 7.69 9.47 4.38
CA SER A 122 7.87 8.67 5.59
C SER A 122 8.58 7.34 5.30
N LEU A 123 8.22 6.66 4.22
CA LEU A 123 8.86 5.41 3.79
C LEU A 123 10.34 5.63 3.43
N VAL A 124 10.65 6.71 2.71
CA VAL A 124 12.04 7.07 2.39
C VAL A 124 12.84 7.35 3.67
N GLY A 125 12.24 8.05 4.63
CA GLY A 125 12.86 8.31 5.93
C GLY A 125 13.18 7.02 6.70
N ILE A 126 12.20 6.13 6.83
CA ILE A 126 12.34 4.83 7.51
C ILE A 126 13.42 3.97 6.82
N PHE A 127 13.38 3.86 5.49
CA PHE A 127 14.38 3.10 4.74
C PHE A 127 15.79 3.65 4.95
N SER A 128 15.95 4.97 4.85
CA SER A 128 17.26 5.62 4.97
C SER A 128 17.83 5.48 6.38
N PHE A 129 16.97 5.52 7.40
CA PHE A 129 17.36 5.26 8.79
C PHE A 129 17.90 3.84 8.97
N PHE A 130 17.14 2.82 8.56
CA PHE A 130 17.58 1.43 8.70
C PHE A 130 18.78 1.08 7.81
N ALA A 131 18.88 1.66 6.61
CA ALA A 131 20.05 1.48 5.76
C ALA A 131 21.31 2.08 6.39
N ASN A 132 21.19 3.28 6.98
CA ASN A 132 22.29 3.90 7.72
C ASN A 132 22.69 3.07 8.94
N ASP A 133 21.73 2.61 9.75
CA ASP A 133 21.98 1.77 10.93
C ASP A 133 22.66 0.43 10.57
N LEU A 134 22.25 -0.20 9.47
CA LEU A 134 22.86 -1.43 8.97
C LEU A 134 24.33 -1.22 8.58
N PHE A 135 24.63 -0.15 7.84
CA PHE A 135 26.00 0.16 7.44
C PHE A 135 26.87 0.55 8.63
N HIS A 136 26.33 1.31 9.57
CA HIS A 136 27.03 1.69 10.78
C HIS A 136 27.33 0.45 11.65
N THR A 137 26.37 -0.45 11.82
CA THR A 137 26.52 -1.64 12.69
C THR A 137 27.43 -2.71 12.10
N PHE A 138 27.29 -3.02 10.81
CA PHE A 138 28.02 -4.14 10.19
C PHE A 138 29.31 -3.72 9.50
N LEU A 139 29.35 -2.54 8.88
CA LEU A 139 30.48 -2.07 8.10
C LEU A 139 31.32 -1.03 8.85
N GLN A 140 30.82 -0.49 9.97
CA GLN A 140 31.45 0.60 10.73
C GLN A 140 31.77 1.82 9.86
N VAL A 141 30.93 2.05 8.84
CA VAL A 141 31.06 3.21 7.93
C VAL A 141 29.90 4.17 8.17
N ASP A 142 30.25 5.42 8.49
CA ASP A 142 29.31 6.53 8.59
C ASP A 142 29.00 7.14 7.22
N VAL A 143 27.97 6.60 6.56
CA VAL A 143 27.44 7.17 5.31
C VAL A 143 26.25 8.08 5.62
N PRO A 144 26.21 9.34 5.15
CA PRO A 144 25.07 10.22 5.36
C PRO A 144 23.76 9.61 4.86
N TRP A 145 22.70 9.67 5.68
CA TRP A 145 21.39 9.08 5.37
C TRP A 145 20.79 9.56 4.04
N VAL A 146 21.12 10.79 3.63
CA VAL A 146 20.69 11.39 2.36
C VAL A 146 21.13 10.55 1.15
N VAL A 147 22.30 9.88 1.24
CA VAL A 147 22.79 9.01 0.18
C VAL A 147 21.85 7.82 -0.01
N PHE A 148 21.41 7.19 1.08
CA PHE A 148 20.44 6.09 1.02
C PHE A 148 19.06 6.56 0.52
N ALA A 149 18.62 7.75 0.93
CA ALA A 149 17.37 8.34 0.45
C ALA A 149 17.38 8.56 -1.07
N VAL A 150 18.44 9.19 -1.58
CA VAL A 150 18.60 9.45 -3.03
C VAL A 150 18.76 8.13 -3.79
N ALA A 151 19.50 7.16 -3.26
CA ALA A 151 19.67 5.86 -3.88
C ALA A 151 18.33 5.09 -3.99
N MET A 152 17.50 5.12 -2.94
CA MET A 152 16.16 4.54 -2.95
C MET A 152 15.27 5.20 -4.02
N LEU A 153 15.23 6.52 -4.06
CA LEU A 153 14.42 7.27 -5.04
C LEU A 153 14.88 7.00 -6.47
N ALA A 154 16.20 6.98 -6.72
CA ALA A 154 16.76 6.67 -8.02
C ALA A 154 16.41 5.24 -8.45
N THR A 155 16.52 4.27 -7.53
CA THR A 155 16.17 2.87 -7.79
C THR A 155 14.69 2.73 -8.12
N ASN A 156 13.80 3.36 -7.34
CA ASN A 156 12.37 3.34 -7.61
C ASN A 156 12.02 4.00 -8.95
N ALA A 157 12.67 5.12 -9.30
CA ALA A 157 12.46 5.78 -10.58
C ALA A 157 12.88 4.88 -11.76
N VAL A 158 14.03 4.21 -11.64
CA VAL A 158 14.53 3.26 -12.65
C VAL A 158 13.59 2.05 -12.78
N LEU A 159 13.24 1.39 -11.67
CA LEU A 159 12.36 0.22 -11.70
C LEU A 159 10.99 0.54 -12.30
N THR A 160 10.44 1.72 -11.97
CA THR A 160 9.17 2.19 -12.51
C THR A 160 9.25 2.48 -14.01
N TYR A 161 10.41 2.91 -14.51
CA TYR A 161 10.62 3.21 -15.93
C TYR A 161 10.78 1.97 -16.81
N PHE A 162 11.46 0.92 -16.31
CA PHE A 162 11.85 -0.22 -17.16
C PHE A 162 10.88 -1.41 -17.15
N ASP A 163 10.40 -1.90 -15.99
CA ASP A 163 9.55 -3.10 -15.99
C ASP A 163 8.78 -3.32 -14.66
N LEU A 164 7.50 -2.92 -14.63
CA LEU A 164 6.61 -3.11 -13.47
C LEU A 164 6.38 -4.60 -13.15
N ASN A 165 6.42 -5.48 -14.16
CA ASN A 165 6.22 -6.91 -13.98
C ASN A 165 7.37 -7.56 -13.21
N LEU A 166 8.61 -7.10 -13.40
CA LEU A 166 9.75 -7.58 -12.65
C LEU A 166 9.64 -7.16 -11.18
N ALA A 167 9.30 -5.88 -10.94
CA ALA A 167 9.09 -5.35 -9.61
C ALA A 167 8.00 -6.13 -8.86
N ALA A 168 6.86 -6.42 -9.50
CA ALA A 168 5.76 -7.18 -8.90
C ALA A 168 6.18 -8.62 -8.49
N ARG A 169 6.98 -9.31 -9.32
CA ARG A 169 7.48 -10.65 -8.98
C ARG A 169 8.45 -10.63 -7.80
N VAL A 170 9.36 -9.66 -7.80
CA VAL A 170 10.35 -9.47 -6.73
C VAL A 170 9.63 -9.14 -5.41
N LEU A 171 8.69 -8.21 -5.44
CA LEU A 171 7.87 -7.83 -4.28
C LEU A 171 7.10 -9.04 -3.73
N GLY A 172 6.66 -9.95 -4.61
CA GLY A 172 6.00 -11.16 -4.18
C GLY A 172 6.89 -12.13 -3.41
N VAL A 173 8.14 -12.33 -3.85
CA VAL A 173 9.10 -13.13 -3.09
C VAL A 173 9.39 -12.50 -1.72
N PHE A 174 9.56 -11.17 -1.69
CA PHE A 174 9.74 -10.44 -0.45
C PHE A 174 8.54 -10.60 0.47
N LEU A 175 7.31 -10.51 -0.03
CA LEU A 175 6.12 -10.66 0.79
C LEU A 175 6.03 -12.04 1.45
N VAL A 176 6.30 -13.11 0.70
CA VAL A 176 6.31 -14.47 1.28
C VAL A 176 7.34 -14.56 2.40
N THR A 177 8.50 -13.95 2.20
CA THR A 177 9.57 -13.90 3.20
C THR A 177 9.18 -13.02 4.39
N GLU A 178 8.48 -11.90 4.18
CA GLU A 178 7.97 -11.03 5.24
C GLU A 178 6.99 -11.78 6.14
N ILE A 179 6.00 -12.45 5.55
CA ILE A 179 5.01 -13.23 6.30
C ILE A 179 5.68 -14.38 7.06
N LEU A 180 6.66 -15.05 6.46
CA LEU A 180 7.42 -16.11 7.13
C LEU A 180 8.21 -15.56 8.33
N MET A 181 8.96 -14.47 8.16
CA MET A 181 9.74 -13.86 9.24
C MET A 181 8.84 -13.34 10.38
N LEU A 182 7.72 -12.69 10.07
CA LEU A 182 6.74 -12.26 11.07
C LEU A 182 6.10 -13.44 11.80
N SER A 183 5.79 -14.53 11.08
CA SER A 183 5.25 -15.74 11.69
C SER A 183 6.26 -16.38 12.64
N LEU A 184 7.54 -16.46 12.24
CA LEU A 184 8.61 -16.95 13.11
C LEU A 184 8.79 -16.08 14.34
N LEU A 185 8.78 -14.75 14.18
CA LEU A 185 8.84 -13.81 15.30
C LEU A 185 7.65 -14.01 16.25
N ALA A 186 6.44 -14.10 15.73
CA ALA A 186 5.23 -14.29 16.53
C ALA A 186 5.26 -15.62 17.30
N LEU A 187 5.66 -16.72 16.64
CA LEU A 187 5.79 -18.03 17.28
C LEU A 187 6.92 -18.03 18.32
N SER A 188 8.05 -17.39 18.01
CA SER A 188 9.17 -17.24 18.95
C SER A 188 8.72 -16.50 20.21
N VAL A 189 8.01 -15.38 20.08
CA VAL A 189 7.45 -14.63 21.21
C VAL A 189 6.42 -15.46 21.98
N LEU A 190 5.57 -16.22 21.29
CA LEU A 190 4.54 -17.05 21.91
C LEU A 190 5.15 -18.16 22.78
N PHE A 191 6.19 -18.83 22.30
CA PHE A 191 6.79 -19.98 22.99
C PHE A 191 7.93 -19.61 23.94
N ALA A 192 8.74 -18.59 23.63
CA ALA A 192 9.87 -18.17 24.47
C ALA A 192 9.50 -17.07 25.49
N GLY A 193 8.35 -16.41 25.33
CA GLY A 193 7.95 -15.26 26.13
C GLY A 193 8.63 -13.98 25.63
N GLY A 194 7.84 -12.93 25.36
CA GLY A 194 8.31 -11.67 24.75
C GLY A 194 9.20 -10.77 25.62
N GLY A 195 9.64 -11.23 26.80
CA GLY A 195 10.52 -10.46 27.70
C GLY A 195 10.89 -11.19 29.00
N PRO A 196 11.68 -10.57 29.90
CA PRO A 196 12.15 -11.17 31.16
C PRO A 196 11.05 -11.62 32.13
N GLN A 197 9.85 -11.09 31.93
CA GLN A 197 8.65 -11.34 32.74
C GLN A 197 7.76 -12.45 32.14
N GLY A 198 8.13 -13.01 30.97
CA GLY A 198 7.34 -14.02 30.28
C GLY A 198 5.96 -13.52 29.87
N TRP A 199 4.92 -14.26 30.22
CA TRP A 199 3.53 -13.91 29.94
C TRP A 199 2.99 -12.91 30.97
N SER A 200 2.82 -11.64 30.59
CA SER A 200 2.18 -10.65 31.47
C SER A 200 0.66 -10.68 31.31
N TRP A 201 -0.03 -11.32 32.25
CA TRP A 201 -1.49 -11.26 32.38
C TRP A 201 -1.93 -9.92 33.01
N GLY A 202 -1.64 -8.80 32.35
CA GLY A 202 -2.23 -7.47 32.57
C GLY A 202 -2.64 -7.07 33.99
N ARG A 203 -1.82 -7.36 35.01
CA ARG A 203 -1.98 -6.86 36.39
C ARG A 203 -0.90 -5.87 36.71
#